data_AF-A0A920JM47-F1
#
_entry.id   AF-A0A920JM47-F1
#
_cell.length_a   1.000
_cell.length_b   1.000
_cell.length_c   1.000
_cell.angle_alpha   90.00
_cell.angle_beta   90.00
_cell.angle_gamma   90.00
#
_symmetry.space_group_name_H-M   'P 1'
#
loop_
_entity.id
_entity.type
_entity.pdbx_description
1 polymer ?
#
loop_
_entity_poly.entity_id
_entity_poly.type
_entity_poly.pdbx_seq_one_letter_code
_entity_poly.pdbx_strand_id
1 'polypeptide(L)'
;MRKKYIFRLIYSLLSISVIFSLFINIKMNEISNELSSINNEIVELERSRANINVEYIKKYSFENIENLSKLNSYVRLRVNNLNLDLETPYKLNDIEEMSPTVMGFSR
;
A
#
# COMPACT_ATOMS: atom_id res chain seq x y z
N MET A 1 68.13 28.09 -0.71
CA MET A 1 67.50 26.90 -1.33
C MET A 1 66.15 26.50 -0.71
N ARG A 2 65.95 26.57 0.63
CA ARG A 2 64.69 26.20 1.32
C ARG A 2 63.40 26.85 0.79
N LYS A 3 63.39 28.16 0.49
CA LYS A 3 62.19 28.86 -0.02
C LYS A 3 61.65 28.27 -1.34
N LYS A 4 62.53 27.86 -2.27
CA LYS A 4 62.11 27.24 -3.54
C LYS A 4 61.40 25.90 -3.33
N TYR A 5 61.82 25.11 -2.34
CA TYR A 5 61.15 23.86 -1.98
C TYR A 5 59.78 24.09 -1.34
N ILE A 6 59.64 25.12 -0.51
CA ILE A 6 58.35 25.51 0.09
C ILE A 6 57.36 25.93 -0.99
N PHE A 7 57.76 26.78 -1.95
CA PHE A 7 56.89 27.17 -3.07
C PHE A 7 56.47 25.98 -3.94
N ARG A 8 57.37 25.02 -4.20
CA ARG A 8 57.04 23.79 -4.92
C ARG A 8 56.03 22.92 -4.14
N LEU A 9 56.17 22.82 -2.82
CA LEU A 9 55.24 22.09 -1.96
C LEU A 9 53.84 22.71 -1.99
N ILE A 10 53.74 24.03 -1.84
CA ILE A 10 52.47 24.76 -1.88
C ILE A 10 51.79 24.57 -3.24
N TYR A 11 52.55 24.69 -4.34
CA TYR A 11 52.02 24.48 -5.69
C TYR A 11 51.50 23.04 -5.89
N SER A 12 52.24 22.05 -5.39
CA SER A 12 51.81 20.65 -5.42
C SER A 12 50.51 20.43 -4.63
N LEU A 13 50.40 21.02 -3.43
CA LEU A 13 49.18 20.91 -2.60
C LEU A 13 47.96 21.51 -3.29
N LEU A 14 48.11 22.70 -3.88
CA LEU A 14 47.04 23.37 -4.61
C LEU A 14 46.61 22.53 -5.82
N SER A 15 47.57 21.95 -6.54
CA SER A 15 47.28 21.09 -7.69
C SER A 15 46.49 19.84 -7.29
N ILE A 16 46.89 19.19 -6.18
CA ILE A 16 46.19 18.02 -5.63
C ILE A 16 44.77 18.38 -5.18
N SER A 17 44.57 19.54 -4.56
CA SER A 17 43.24 20.00 -4.14
C SER A 17 42.27 20.14 -5.32
N VAL A 18 42.73 20.73 -6.43
CA VAL A 18 41.91 20.89 -7.64
C VAL A 18 41.59 19.53 -8.27
N ILE A 19 42.58 18.64 -8.40
CA ILE A 19 42.38 17.29 -8.95
C ILE A 19 41.40 16.49 -8.11
N PHE A 20 41.51 16.56 -6.78
CA PHE A 20 40.64 15.85 -5.87
C PHE A 20 39.20 16.35 -5.94
N SER A 21 39.00 17.67 -6.04
CA SER A 21 37.66 18.26 -6.23
C SER A 21 37.02 17.78 -7.55
N LEU A 22 37.79 17.76 -8.65
CA LEU A 22 37.31 17.24 -9.93
C LEU A 22 36.94 15.75 -9.84
N PHE A 23 37.76 14.95 -9.15
CA PHE A 23 37.49 13.52 -8.95
C PHE A 23 36.19 13.29 -8.17
N ILE A 24 35.97 14.03 -7.08
CA ILE A 24 34.73 13.95 -6.31
C ILE A 24 33.53 14.34 -7.17
N ASN A 25 33.64 15.42 -7.94
CA ASN A 25 32.53 15.88 -8.80
C ASN A 25 32.13 14.83 -9.84
N ILE A 26 33.10 14.16 -10.47
CA ILE A 26 32.83 13.07 -11.42
C ILE A 26 32.11 11.91 -10.71
N LYS A 27 32.62 11.49 -9.54
CA LYS A 27 32.01 10.41 -8.77
C LYS A 27 30.59 10.75 -8.29
N MET A 28 30.36 11.99 -7.86
CA MET A 28 29.02 12.46 -7.51
C MET A 28 28.07 12.44 -8.71
N ASN A 29 28.56 12.80 -9.90
CA ASN A 29 27.74 12.77 -11.11
C ASN A 29 27.39 11.33 -11.54
N GLU A 30 28.34 10.40 -11.45
CA GLU A 30 28.09 8.97 -11.69
C GLU A 30 27.00 8.44 -10.74
N ILE A 31 27.16 8.68 -9.43
CA ILE A 31 26.19 8.25 -8.41
C ILE A 31 24.83 8.91 -8.64
N SER A 32 24.80 10.19 -9.00
CA SER A 32 23.55 10.90 -9.30
C SER A 32 22.81 10.31 -10.48
N ASN A 33 23.52 9.86 -11.53
CA ASN A 33 22.92 9.22 -12.69
C ASN A 33 22.35 7.84 -12.33
N GLU A 34 23.09 7.03 -11.57
CA GLU A 34 22.61 5.74 -11.08
C GLU A 34 21.37 5.89 -10.18
N LEU A 35 21.38 6.91 -9.30
CA LEU A 35 20.22 7.21 -8.45
C LEU A 35 19.00 7.61 -9.30
N SER A 36 19.22 8.41 -10.35
CA SER A 36 18.15 8.81 -11.26
C SER A 36 17.57 7.61 -12.03
N SER A 37 18.41 6.66 -12.48
CA SER A 37 17.91 5.47 -13.17
C SER A 37 17.10 4.57 -12.25
N ILE A 38 17.58 4.37 -11.01
CA ILE A 38 16.85 3.57 -10.00
C ILE A 38 15.51 4.24 -9.67
N ASN A 39 15.48 5.56 -9.52
CA ASN A 39 14.24 6.27 -9.24
C ASN A 39 13.20 6.13 -10.36
N ASN A 40 13.63 6.16 -11.62
CA ASN A 40 12.74 5.92 -12.75
C ASN A 40 12.17 4.49 -12.74
N GLU A 41 13.02 3.49 -12.45
CA GLU A 41 12.59 2.09 -12.32
C GLU A 41 11.56 1.91 -11.19
N ILE A 42 11.76 2.57 -10.04
CA ILE A 42 10.79 2.56 -8.94
C ILE A 42 9.44 3.12 -9.39
N VAL A 43 9.44 4.26 -10.08
CA VAL A 43 8.20 4.89 -10.58
C VAL A 43 7.48 3.98 -11.58
N GLU A 44 8.21 3.33 -12.48
CA GLU A 44 7.62 2.37 -13.43
C GLU A 44 7.00 1.16 -12.72
N LEU A 45 7.69 0.61 -11.71
CA LEU A 45 7.19 -0.49 -10.89
C LEU A 45 5.93 -0.10 -10.10
N GLU A 46 5.90 1.09 -9.51
CA GLU A 46 4.72 1.61 -8.82
C GLU A 46 3.53 1.75 -9.77
N ARG A 47 3.77 2.26 -10.99
CA ARG A 47 2.74 2.37 -12.02
C ARG A 47 2.21 1.00 -12.45
N SER A 48 3.11 0.03 -12.64
CA SER A 48 2.75 -1.35 -12.98
C SER A 48 1.90 -1.99 -11.87
N ARG A 49 2.31 -1.83 -10.61
CA ARG A 49 1.57 -2.30 -9.44
C ARG A 49 0.18 -1.69 -9.36
N ALA A 50 0.05 -0.38 -9.58
CA ALA A 50 -1.24 0.29 -9.60
C ALA A 50 -2.16 -0.26 -10.70
N ASN A 51 -1.63 -0.47 -11.91
CA ASN A 51 -2.39 -1.05 -13.02
C ASN A 51 -2.89 -2.47 -12.71
N ILE A 52 -2.02 -3.33 -12.18
CA ILE A 52 -2.39 -4.70 -11.78
C ILE A 52 -3.48 -4.67 -10.72
N ASN A 53 -3.39 -3.76 -9.74
CA ASN A 53 -4.41 -3.62 -8.71
C ASN A 53 -5.77 -3.20 -9.29
N VAL A 54 -5.77 -2.25 -10.24
CA VAL A 54 -7.00 -1.85 -10.94
C VAL A 54 -7.59 -3.02 -11.72
N GLU A 55 -6.77 -3.79 -12.42
CA GLU A 55 -7.22 -4.97 -13.16
C GLU A 55 -7.79 -6.04 -12.23
N TYR A 56 -7.13 -6.29 -11.10
CA TYR A 56 -7.59 -7.20 -10.06
C TYR A 56 -8.96 -6.77 -9.51
N ILE A 57 -9.09 -5.51 -9.10
CA ILE A 57 -10.35 -4.95 -8.59
C ILE A 57 -11.45 -5.09 -9.63
N LYS A 58 -11.17 -4.78 -10.91
CA LYS A 58 -12.15 -4.91 -11.99
C LYS A 58 -12.59 -6.36 -12.17
N LYS A 59 -11.65 -7.30 -12.17
CA LYS A 59 -11.91 -8.73 -12.37
C LYS A 59 -12.71 -9.36 -11.23
N TYR A 60 -12.47 -8.95 -9.99
CA TYR A 60 -13.15 -9.47 -8.81
C TYR A 60 -14.24 -8.53 -8.26
N SER A 61 -14.62 -7.52 -9.03
CA SER A 61 -15.73 -6.62 -8.68
C SER A 61 -17.05 -7.37 -8.65
N PHE A 62 -17.97 -6.92 -7.79
CA PHE A 62 -19.32 -7.46 -7.71
C PHE A 62 -20.05 -7.43 -9.06
N GLU A 63 -19.86 -6.36 -9.82
CA GLU A 63 -20.42 -6.21 -11.17
C GLU A 63 -19.91 -7.30 -12.12
N ASN A 64 -18.60 -7.56 -12.14
CA ASN A 64 -18.05 -8.61 -13.00
C ASN A 64 -18.50 -10.01 -12.56
N ILE A 65 -18.58 -10.26 -11.25
CA ILE A 65 -19.10 -11.52 -10.70
C ILE A 65 -20.58 -11.71 -11.09
N GLU A 66 -21.39 -10.65 -11.02
CA GLU A 66 -22.79 -10.69 -11.43
C GLU A 66 -22.94 -10.95 -12.93
N ASN A 67 -22.11 -10.30 -13.76
CA ASN A 67 -22.10 -10.52 -15.21
C ASN A 67 -21.70 -11.97 -15.56
N LEU A 68 -20.68 -12.52 -14.89
CA LEU A 68 -20.29 -13.92 -15.03
C LEU A 68 -21.39 -14.88 -14.55
N SER A 69 -22.08 -14.54 -13.47
CA SER A 69 -23.23 -15.31 -12.97
C SER A 69 -24.35 -15.36 -14.00
N LYS A 70 -24.67 -14.23 -14.64
CA LYS A 70 -25.69 -14.15 -15.70
C LYS A 70 -25.29 -14.97 -16.93
N LEU A 71 -24.03 -14.88 -17.37
CA LEU A 71 -23.53 -15.66 -18.52
C LEU A 71 -23.63 -17.16 -18.30
N ASN A 72 -23.26 -17.63 -17.10
CA ASN A 72 -23.25 -19.05 -16.77
C ASN A 72 -24.57 -19.54 -16.16
N SER A 73 -25.63 -18.72 -16.18
CA SER A 73 -26.94 -19.04 -15.60
C SER A 73 -26.91 -19.43 -14.12
N TYR A 74 -25.94 -18.92 -13.36
CA TYR A 74 -25.89 -19.07 -11.91
C TYR A 74 -26.83 -18.09 -11.23
N VAL A 75 -27.51 -18.56 -10.18
CA VAL A 75 -28.42 -17.74 -9.35
C VAL A 75 -27.71 -17.43 -8.04
N ARG A 76 -27.75 -16.15 -7.64
CA ARG A 76 -27.23 -15.72 -6.33
C ARG A 76 -28.04 -16.40 -5.23
N LEU A 77 -27.41 -17.28 -4.45
CA LEU A 77 -28.00 -17.84 -3.24
C LEU A 77 -28.21 -16.70 -2.23
N ARG A 78 -29.47 -16.31 -2.04
CA ARG A 78 -29.86 -15.36 -1.00
C ARG A 78 -29.98 -16.15 0.30
N VAL A 79 -28.86 -16.36 0.99
CA VAL A 79 -28.88 -16.90 2.36
C VAL A 79 -29.41 -15.78 3.25
N ASN A 80 -30.71 -15.78 3.49
CA ASN A 80 -31.25 -15.03 4.60
C ASN A 80 -30.72 -15.74 5.84
N ASN A 81 -29.84 -15.08 6.61
CA ASN A 81 -29.67 -15.44 8.01
C ASN A 81 -31.03 -15.17 8.66
N LEU A 82 -31.92 -16.15 8.62
CA LEU A 82 -32.97 -16.26 9.60
C LEU A 82 -32.21 -16.34 10.92
N ASN A 83 -32.15 -15.23 11.66
CA ASN A 83 -31.98 -15.29 13.10
C ASN A 83 -33.20 -16.08 13.60
N LEU A 84 -33.14 -17.40 13.44
CA LEU A 84 -33.83 -18.31 14.34
C LEU A 84 -33.21 -17.95 15.67
N ASP A 85 -33.99 -17.32 16.55
CA ASP A 85 -33.66 -17.11 17.95
C ASP A 85 -33.36 -18.48 18.57
N LEU A 86 -32.15 -18.98 18.33
CA LEU A 86 -31.59 -20.16 18.96
C LEU A 86 -31.32 -19.72 20.39
N GLU A 87 -32.35 -19.83 21.23
CA GLU A 87 -32.18 -19.73 22.67
C GLU A 87 -31.15 -20.76 23.10
N THR A 88 -30.10 -20.28 23.74
CA THR A 88 -29.09 -21.11 24.39
C THR A 88 -29.81 -22.12 25.29
N PRO A 89 -29.58 -23.44 25.16
CA PRO A 89 -30.44 -24.46 25.77
C PRO A 89 -30.45 -24.47 27.31
N TYR A 90 -29.65 -23.63 27.95
CA TYR A 90 -29.60 -23.52 29.40
C TYR A 90 -29.40 -22.06 29.81
N LYS A 91 -30.49 -21.32 30.04
CA LYS A 91 -30.49 -20.23 31.01
C LYS A 91 -31.10 -20.74 32.29
N LEU A 92 -30.22 -20.94 33.26
CA LEU A 92 -30.53 -21.13 34.66
C LEU A 92 -31.35 -19.93 35.16
N ASN A 93 -32.38 -20.25 35.96
CA ASN A 93 -33.10 -19.40 36.90
C ASN A 93 -34.42 -18.78 36.40
N ASP A 94 -35.49 -19.52 36.64
CA ASP A 94 -36.69 -19.09 37.38
C ASP A 94 -36.77 -17.59 37.69
N ILE A 95 -37.59 -16.84 36.95
CA ILE A 95 -38.37 -15.71 37.49
C ILE A 95 -39.72 -15.64 36.74
N GLU A 96 -40.73 -16.21 37.41
CA GLU A 96 -42.15 -15.87 37.46
C GLU A 96 -42.83 -15.20 36.24
N GLU A 97 -43.91 -15.85 35.80
CA GLU A 97 -44.97 -15.35 34.90
C GLU A 97 -45.35 -13.89 35.19
N MET A 98 -44.90 -12.96 34.35
CA MET A 98 -45.56 -11.67 34.18
C MET A 98 -46.36 -11.67 32.88
N SER A 99 -47.69 -11.58 33.04
CA SER A 99 -48.68 -11.50 31.97
C SER A 99 -48.38 -10.39 30.95
N PRO A 100 -48.55 -10.64 29.64
CA PRO A 100 -48.28 -9.63 28.61
C PRO A 100 -49.26 -8.45 28.72
N THR A 101 -48.74 -7.26 29.05
CA THR A 101 -49.53 -6.02 28.97
C THR A 101 -49.59 -5.58 27.50
N VAL A 102 -50.77 -5.73 26.89
CA VAL A 102 -51.05 -5.24 25.53
C VAL A 102 -51.27 -3.72 25.60
N MET A 103 -50.28 -2.93 25.16
CA MET A 103 -50.49 -1.51 24.87
C MET A 103 -51.00 -1.37 23.43
N GLY A 104 -52.33 -1.30 23.29
CA GLY A 104 -52.97 -0.95 22.03
C GLY A 104 -52.75 0.54 21.69
N PHE A 105 -52.61 0.85 20.41
CA PHE A 105 -52.63 2.24 19.94
C PHE A 105 -54.07 2.77 19.94
N SER A 106 -54.35 3.75 20.79
CA SER A 106 -55.53 4.61 20.63
C SER A 106 -55.30 5.57 19.46
N ARG A 107 -56.38 5.89 18.76
CA ARG A 107 -56.43 6.87 17.66
C ARG A 107 -56.20 8.29 18.16
#